data_AF-A0A379ANF3-F1
#
_entry.id   AF-A0A379ANF3-F1
#
_cell.length_a   1.000
_cell.length_b   1.000
_cell.length_c   1.000
_cell.angle_alpha   90.00
_cell.angle_beta   90.00
_cell.angle_gamma   90.00
#
_symmetry.space_group_name_H-M   'P 1'
#
loop_
_entity.id
_entity.type
_entity.pdbx_description
1 polymer ?
#
loop_
_entity_poly.entity_id
_entity_poly.type
_entity_poly.pdbx_seq_one_letter_code
_entity_poly.pdbx_strand_id
1 'polypeptide(L)'
;MVQIFRLDNPLFGKGLKWVQRLCYANAMLHFLSGIPRLVFLLAPLAFLLCHAYIIYAPALAIAIYVLPHMLHTSLTNSRIQGRWRHSFWSEVYETVLAWYIARPTTVALFNPHKGKFNVTAKGGLVEEEHLDWVITKPYMLLVLLNLAGVFDGVLGACSTVRPMKVLTVWVSLIWVLYNMIILGGAVAVSVEARQIREAHRVEIAMPAAIAREDGHMLPCTLRDYSDGGVGAGDARAGCAAGE
;
A
#
# COMPACT_ATOMS: atom_id res chain seq x y z
N MET A 1 11.83 13.21 4.71
CA MET A 1 12.94 12.22 4.80
C MET A 1 13.95 12.35 3.66
N VAL A 2 13.55 12.31 2.38
CA VAL A 2 14.51 12.45 1.27
C VAL A 2 15.25 13.80 1.26
N GLN A 3 14.59 14.89 1.67
CA GLN A 3 15.26 16.19 1.86
C GLN A 3 16.38 16.11 2.90
N ILE A 4 16.11 15.52 4.07
CA ILE A 4 17.10 15.29 5.14
C ILE A 4 18.26 14.43 4.62
N PHE A 5 17.96 13.37 3.85
CA PHE A 5 18.98 12.55 3.22
C PHE A 5 19.92 13.36 2.31
N ARG A 6 19.41 14.37 1.61
CA ARG A 6 20.21 15.21 0.70
C ARG A 6 20.91 16.37 1.36
N LEU A 7 20.26 17.04 2.32
CA LEU A 7 20.81 18.22 3.01
C LEU A 7 21.76 17.84 4.14
N ASP A 8 21.35 16.92 5.01
CA ASP A 8 22.09 16.55 6.22
C ASP A 8 22.98 15.32 6.00
N ASN A 9 22.65 14.49 5.02
CA ASN A 9 23.38 13.31 4.58
C ASN A 9 23.88 12.40 5.73
N PRO A 10 23.06 11.44 6.20
CA PRO A 10 23.39 10.61 7.36
C PRO A 10 24.61 9.72 7.15
N LEU A 11 25.07 9.50 5.91
CA LEU A 11 26.24 8.66 5.62
C LEU A 11 27.56 9.36 5.93
N PHE A 12 27.63 10.68 5.75
CA PHE A 12 28.84 11.47 5.92
C PHE A 12 28.76 12.46 7.11
N GLY A 13 27.60 12.56 7.77
CA GLY A 13 27.43 13.37 8.97
C GLY A 13 28.41 13.03 10.10
N LYS A 14 28.90 14.08 10.78
CA LYS A 14 29.74 13.94 11.99
C LYS A 14 28.89 13.47 13.18
N GLY A 15 29.49 12.72 14.09
CA GLY A 15 28.85 12.30 15.35
C GLY A 15 28.01 11.02 15.32
N LEU A 16 27.86 10.35 14.16
CA LEU A 16 27.12 9.09 14.03
C LEU A 16 28.04 7.87 13.91
N LYS A 17 27.76 6.81 14.68
CA LYS A 17 28.42 5.50 14.52
C LYS A 17 27.98 4.82 13.22
N TRP A 18 28.81 3.95 12.66
CA TRP A 18 28.53 3.26 11.38
C TRP A 18 27.17 2.55 11.35
N VAL A 19 26.81 1.82 12.40
CA VAL A 19 25.49 1.14 12.50
C VAL A 19 24.33 2.14 12.50
N GLN A 20 24.46 3.27 13.22
CA GLN A 20 23.43 4.31 13.23
C GLN A 20 23.26 4.93 11.85
N ARG A 21 24.36 5.16 11.12
CA ARG A 21 24.33 5.66 9.74
C ARG A 21 23.53 4.73 8.83
N LEU A 22 23.74 3.42 8.95
CA LEU A 22 22.96 2.43 8.20
C LEU A 22 21.48 2.43 8.57
N CYS A 23 21.15 2.53 9.86
CA CYS A 23 19.75 2.60 10.30
C CYS A 23 19.03 3.83 9.73
N TYR A 24 19.66 5.01 9.80
CA TYR A 24 19.11 6.24 9.23
C TYR A 24 19.02 6.17 7.70
N ALA A 25 20.07 5.66 7.03
CA ALA A 25 20.06 5.50 5.58
C ALA A 25 18.94 4.55 5.14
N ASN A 26 18.78 3.39 5.77
CA ASN A 26 17.71 2.44 5.47
C ASN A 26 16.32 3.08 5.63
N ALA A 27 16.09 3.77 6.75
CA ALA A 27 14.81 4.45 7.00
C ALA A 27 14.51 5.55 5.96
N MET A 28 15.53 6.29 5.51
CA MET A 28 15.34 7.35 4.51
C MET A 28 15.18 6.81 3.09
N LEU A 29 15.95 5.78 2.72
CA LEU A 29 15.88 5.13 1.40
C LEU A 29 14.56 4.41 1.16
N HIS A 30 13.89 3.93 2.21
CA HIS A 30 12.57 3.32 2.09
C HIS A 30 11.55 4.23 1.38
N PHE A 31 11.64 5.57 1.54
CA PHE A 31 10.75 6.50 0.86
C PHE A 31 11.00 6.62 -0.65
N LEU A 32 12.14 6.13 -1.16
CA LEU A 32 12.44 6.06 -2.59
C LEU A 32 11.86 4.79 -3.25
N SER A 33 11.17 3.93 -2.50
CA SER A 33 10.56 2.67 -3.00
C SER A 33 9.50 2.88 -4.09
N GLY A 34 8.92 4.08 -4.18
CA GLY A 34 7.87 4.38 -5.16
C GLY A 34 8.31 4.20 -6.62
N ILE A 35 9.51 4.66 -6.99
CA ILE A 35 10.00 4.51 -8.37
C ILE A 35 10.27 3.03 -8.71
N PRO A 36 11.07 2.27 -7.91
CA PRO A 36 11.26 0.84 -8.15
C PRO A 36 9.93 0.09 -8.27
N ARG A 37 8.94 0.42 -7.43
CA ARG A 37 7.62 -0.20 -7.47
C ARG A 37 6.92 0.01 -8.82
N LEU A 38 6.90 1.24 -9.33
CA LEU A 38 6.34 1.55 -10.65
C LEU A 38 7.11 0.85 -11.78
N VAL A 39 8.45 0.78 -11.68
CA VAL A 39 9.27 0.06 -12.65
C VAL A 39 8.92 -1.43 -12.66
N PHE A 40 8.75 -2.09 -11.51
CA PHE A 40 8.34 -3.51 -11.46
C PHE A 40 6.94 -3.76 -12.02
N LEU A 41 6.03 -2.79 -11.90
CA LEU A 41 4.68 -2.86 -12.48
C LEU A 41 4.70 -2.73 -14.01
N LEU A 42 5.71 -2.06 -14.58
CA LEU A 42 5.86 -1.79 -16.01
C LEU A 42 6.87 -2.71 -16.71
N ALA A 43 7.81 -3.31 -15.97
CA ALA A 43 8.89 -4.14 -16.52
C ALA A 43 8.42 -5.23 -17.48
N PRO A 44 7.40 -6.08 -17.18
CA PRO A 44 6.96 -7.09 -18.13
C PRO A 44 6.30 -6.48 -19.38
N LEU A 45 5.75 -5.27 -19.30
CA LEU A 45 5.09 -4.60 -20.42
C LEU A 45 6.08 -4.11 -21.48
N ALA A 46 7.32 -3.81 -21.10
CA ALA A 46 8.37 -3.47 -22.05
C ALA A 46 8.62 -4.63 -23.03
N PHE A 47 8.63 -5.86 -22.54
CA PHE A 47 8.74 -7.04 -23.40
C PHE A 47 7.43 -7.32 -24.14
N LEU A 48 6.28 -7.30 -23.45
CA LEU A 48 5.00 -7.67 -24.06
C LEU A 48 4.54 -6.67 -25.13
N LEU A 49 4.55 -5.36 -24.84
CA LEU A 49 4.04 -4.34 -25.77
C LEU A 49 5.10 -3.85 -26.75
N CYS A 50 6.32 -3.61 -26.27
CA CYS A 50 7.38 -2.98 -27.05
C CYS A 50 8.38 -3.98 -27.64
N HIS A 51 8.26 -5.28 -27.33
CA HIS A 51 9.22 -6.33 -27.73
C HIS A 51 10.66 -6.02 -27.29
N ALA A 52 10.80 -5.24 -26.21
CA ALA A 52 12.08 -4.81 -25.66
C ALA A 52 12.57 -5.80 -24.60
N TYR A 53 13.66 -6.50 -24.89
CA TYR A 53 14.30 -7.42 -23.96
C TYR A 53 15.10 -6.66 -22.91
N ILE A 54 14.54 -6.48 -21.71
CA ILE A 54 15.26 -5.86 -20.57
C ILE A 54 16.35 -6.80 -20.03
N ILE A 55 16.05 -8.11 -19.96
CA ILE A 55 16.95 -9.12 -19.40
C ILE A 55 17.36 -10.07 -20.52
N TYR A 56 18.66 -10.08 -20.85
CA TYR A 56 19.23 -11.03 -21.79
C TYR A 56 19.60 -12.33 -21.08
N ALA A 57 18.59 -13.15 -20.74
CA ALA A 57 18.79 -14.46 -20.15
C ALA A 57 17.69 -15.45 -20.59
N PRO A 58 17.99 -16.77 -20.63
CA PRO A 58 16.95 -17.78 -20.80
C PRO A 58 15.92 -17.70 -19.67
N ALA A 59 14.63 -17.80 -19.98
CA ALA A 59 13.58 -17.71 -18.97
C ALA A 59 13.69 -18.79 -17.87
N LEU A 60 14.22 -19.98 -18.20
CA LEU A 60 14.49 -21.02 -17.20
C LEU A 60 15.57 -20.59 -16.19
N ALA A 61 16.63 -19.92 -16.65
CA ALA A 61 17.67 -19.42 -15.77
C ALA A 61 17.09 -18.36 -14.81
N ILE A 62 16.26 -17.44 -15.33
CA ILE A 62 15.57 -16.45 -14.50
C ILE A 62 14.73 -17.14 -13.43
N ALA A 63 13.93 -18.15 -13.79
CA ALA A 63 13.09 -18.87 -12.83
C ALA A 63 13.90 -19.55 -11.72
N ILE A 64 15.02 -20.21 -12.06
CA ILE A 64 15.89 -20.91 -11.10
C ILE A 64 16.52 -19.96 -10.08
N TYR A 65 16.84 -18.71 -10.45
CA TYR A 65 17.41 -17.74 -9.52
C TYR A 65 16.34 -16.93 -8.77
N VAL A 66 15.27 -16.52 -9.46
CA VAL A 66 14.26 -15.63 -8.90
C VAL A 66 13.35 -16.36 -7.91
N LEU A 67 12.90 -17.58 -8.23
CA LEU A 67 11.96 -18.30 -7.35
C LEU A 67 12.55 -18.60 -5.96
N PRO A 68 13.76 -19.18 -5.83
CA PRO A 68 14.36 -19.41 -4.51
C PRO A 68 14.60 -18.10 -3.76
N HIS A 69 15.00 -17.04 -4.46
CA HIS A 69 15.20 -15.73 -3.87
C HIS A 69 13.90 -15.14 -3.30
N MET A 70 12.80 -15.20 -4.06
CA MET A 70 11.48 -14.76 -3.60
C MET A 70 10.98 -15.56 -2.40
N LEU A 71 11.14 -16.89 -2.42
CA LEU A 71 10.75 -17.76 -1.32
C LEU A 71 11.55 -17.43 -0.04
N HIS A 72 12.88 -17.32 -0.15
CA HIS A 72 13.75 -16.99 0.98
C HIS A 72 13.44 -15.61 1.56
N THR A 73 13.23 -14.61 0.71
CA THR A 73 12.87 -13.24 1.13
C THR A 73 11.51 -13.20 1.81
N SER A 74 10.51 -13.90 1.26
CA SER A 74 9.17 -14.00 1.84
C SER A 74 9.19 -14.70 3.21
N LEU A 75 9.91 -15.81 3.33
CA LEU A 75 10.03 -16.56 4.59
C LEU A 75 10.75 -15.74 5.67
N THR A 76 11.80 -15.01 5.28
CA THR A 76 12.55 -14.14 6.20
C THR A 76 11.66 -12.99 6.69
N ASN A 77 10.92 -12.34 5.79
CA ASN A 77 9.97 -11.30 6.15
C ASN A 77 8.85 -11.83 7.05
N SER A 78 8.31 -13.01 6.76
CA SER A 78 7.28 -13.65 7.59
C SER A 78 7.80 -13.99 8.99
N ARG A 79 9.06 -14.46 9.12
CA ARG A 79 9.69 -14.75 10.42
C ARG A 79 9.88 -13.49 11.27
N ILE A 80 10.32 -12.38 10.65
CA ILE A 80 10.65 -11.14 11.36
C ILE A 80 9.38 -10.32 11.67
N GLN A 81 8.44 -10.24 10.72
CA GLN A 81 7.31 -9.29 10.76
C GLN A 81 5.93 -9.96 10.85
N GLY A 82 5.84 -11.29 10.81
CA GLY A 82 4.58 -12.02 10.64
C GLY A 82 3.51 -11.80 11.71
N ARG A 83 3.87 -11.32 12.91
CA ARG A 83 2.89 -10.95 13.95
C ARG A 83 2.15 -9.65 13.67
N TRP A 84 2.72 -8.77 12.85
CA TRP A 84 2.25 -7.39 12.65
C TRP A 84 1.94 -7.06 11.19
N ARG A 85 2.49 -7.83 10.24
CA ARG A 85 2.37 -7.54 8.80
C ARG A 85 2.12 -8.83 8.03
N HIS A 86 0.92 -8.97 7.47
CA HIS A 86 0.57 -10.06 6.58
C HIS A 86 1.37 -9.99 5.26
N SER A 87 1.70 -11.15 4.69
CA SER A 87 2.73 -11.30 3.65
C SER A 87 2.50 -10.51 2.36
N PHE A 88 1.26 -10.16 2.01
CA PHE A 88 0.93 -9.42 0.79
C PHE A 88 0.47 -7.99 1.01
N TRP A 89 0.06 -7.64 2.23
CA TRP A 89 -0.44 -6.29 2.53
C TRP A 89 0.63 -5.22 2.30
N SER A 90 1.89 -5.55 2.60
CA SER A 90 3.04 -4.68 2.36
C SER A 90 3.15 -4.23 0.90
N GLU A 91 2.96 -5.16 -0.02
CA GLU A 91 3.05 -4.93 -1.47
C GLU A 91 1.90 -4.05 -1.95
N VAL A 92 0.69 -4.28 -1.43
CA VAL A 92 -0.49 -3.44 -1.71
C VAL A 92 -0.28 -2.02 -1.17
N TYR A 93 0.14 -1.86 0.09
CA TYR A 93 0.41 -0.55 0.69
C TYR A 93 1.46 0.24 -0.10
N GLU A 94 2.58 -0.39 -0.46
CA GLU A 94 3.60 0.27 -1.25
C GLU A 94 3.10 0.64 -2.65
N THR A 95 2.24 -0.18 -3.25
CA THR A 95 1.65 0.09 -4.57
C THR A 95 0.66 1.26 -4.53
N VAL A 96 -0.22 1.30 -3.52
CA VAL A 96 -1.17 2.42 -3.30
C VAL A 96 -0.47 3.75 -3.04
N LEU A 97 0.75 3.71 -2.50
CA LEU A 97 1.54 4.92 -2.25
C LEU A 97 2.49 5.26 -3.40
N ALA A 98 2.90 4.28 -4.21
CA ALA A 98 4.01 4.38 -5.16
C ALA A 98 3.90 5.61 -6.08
N TRP A 99 2.76 5.79 -6.74
CA TRP A 99 2.55 6.90 -7.67
C TRP A 99 2.66 8.27 -6.97
N TYR A 100 2.03 8.39 -5.82
CA TYR A 100 1.93 9.65 -5.07
C TYR A 100 3.23 10.01 -4.34
N ILE A 101 4.03 9.03 -3.93
CA ILE A 101 5.33 9.29 -3.31
C ILE A 101 6.44 9.46 -4.35
N ALA A 102 6.37 8.82 -5.51
CA ALA A 102 7.45 8.84 -6.51
C ALA A 102 7.79 10.26 -6.95
N ARG A 103 6.79 11.08 -7.30
CA ARG A 103 7.03 12.48 -7.73
C ARG A 103 7.66 13.35 -6.63
N PRO A 104 7.06 13.52 -5.44
CA PRO A 104 7.63 14.39 -4.41
C PRO A 104 8.99 13.92 -3.90
N THR A 105 9.23 12.60 -3.81
CA THR A 105 10.53 12.08 -3.35
C THR A 105 11.61 12.28 -4.41
N THR A 106 11.29 12.12 -5.69
CA THR A 106 12.21 12.43 -6.80
C THR A 106 12.55 13.91 -6.85
N VAL A 107 11.55 14.79 -6.71
CA VAL A 107 11.79 16.25 -6.65
C VAL A 107 12.66 16.60 -5.47
N ALA A 108 12.39 16.05 -4.28
CA ALA A 108 13.22 16.26 -3.10
C ALA A 108 14.67 15.74 -3.26
N LEU A 109 14.86 14.66 -4.04
CA LEU A 109 16.17 14.08 -4.30
C LEU A 109 17.04 15.02 -5.16
N PHE A 110 16.49 15.58 -6.23
CA PHE A 110 17.22 16.45 -7.15
C PHE A 110 17.21 17.93 -6.76
N ASN A 111 16.11 18.41 -6.18
CA ASN A 111 15.94 19.80 -5.74
C ASN A 111 15.29 19.87 -4.34
N PRO A 112 16.08 19.70 -3.27
CA PRO A 112 15.55 19.56 -1.90
C PRO A 112 14.79 20.80 -1.42
N HIS A 113 15.14 22.00 -1.89
CA HIS A 113 14.48 23.25 -1.48
C HIS A 113 13.11 23.48 -2.14
N LYS A 114 12.74 22.70 -3.17
CA LYS A 114 11.45 22.82 -3.88
C LYS A 114 10.42 21.77 -3.47
N GLY A 115 10.76 20.85 -2.58
CA GLY A 115 9.82 19.83 -2.12
C GLY A 115 8.67 20.45 -1.33
N LYS A 116 7.48 20.53 -1.92
CA LYS A 116 6.22 20.84 -1.22
C LYS A 116 5.38 19.58 -1.16
N PHE A 117 4.95 19.19 0.03
CA PHE A 117 4.00 18.10 0.22
C PHE A 117 2.63 18.73 0.50
N ASN A 118 1.72 18.63 -0.47
CA ASN A 118 0.38 19.15 -0.28
C ASN A 118 -0.36 18.17 0.65
N VAL A 119 -0.73 18.64 1.83
CA VAL A 119 -1.45 17.83 2.81
C VAL A 119 -2.84 17.57 2.22
N THR A 120 -3.25 16.30 2.13
CA THR A 120 -4.62 15.95 1.78
C THR A 120 -5.56 16.57 2.81
N ALA A 121 -6.69 17.10 2.37
CA ALA A 121 -7.69 17.61 3.30
C ALA A 121 -8.11 16.47 4.23
N LYS A 122 -7.78 16.59 5.51
CA LYS A 122 -8.26 15.65 6.52
C LYS A 122 -9.69 16.03 6.86
N GLY A 123 -10.63 15.13 6.64
CA GLY A 123 -11.98 15.26 7.17
C GLY A 123 -12.96 15.87 6.18
N GLY A 124 -13.73 14.98 5.55
CA GLY A 124 -15.09 15.24 5.11
C GLY A 124 -15.94 14.06 5.59
N LEU A 125 -17.19 14.32 5.96
CA LEU A 125 -18.17 13.25 6.13
C LEU A 125 -18.40 12.60 4.75
N VAL A 126 -18.16 11.30 4.66
CA VAL A 126 -18.43 10.52 3.45
C VAL A 126 -19.81 9.88 3.64
N GLU A 127 -20.85 10.61 3.22
CA GLU A 127 -22.25 10.19 3.41
C GLU A 127 -22.63 8.98 2.56
N GLU A 128 -21.96 8.77 1.42
CA GLU A 128 -22.16 7.65 0.49
C GLU A 128 -20.83 7.02 0.10
N GLU A 129 -20.81 5.70 -0.09
CA GLU A 129 -19.64 4.98 -0.60
C GLU A 129 -19.31 5.49 -2.00
N HIS A 130 -18.14 6.12 -2.15
CA HIS A 130 -17.69 6.64 -3.44
C HIS A 130 -16.26 6.23 -3.74
N LEU A 131 -15.96 6.12 -5.02
CA LEU A 131 -14.62 5.86 -5.49
C LEU A 131 -13.90 7.21 -5.68
N ASP A 132 -12.78 7.42 -4.99
CA ASP A 132 -11.96 8.62 -5.21
C ASP A 132 -11.26 8.52 -6.57
N TRP A 133 -11.96 8.99 -7.61
CA TRP A 133 -11.47 8.99 -8.98
C TRP A 133 -10.15 9.74 -9.17
N VAL A 134 -9.82 10.71 -8.30
CA VAL A 134 -8.55 11.43 -8.39
C VAL A 134 -7.42 10.51 -7.95
N ILE A 135 -7.60 9.80 -6.83
CA ILE A 135 -6.60 8.88 -6.29
C ILE A 135 -6.44 7.64 -7.18
N THR A 136 -7.53 7.14 -7.78
CA THR A 136 -7.57 5.87 -8.50
C THR A 136 -7.08 5.94 -9.95
N LYS A 137 -7.13 7.12 -10.59
CA LYS A 137 -6.69 7.35 -11.99
C LYS A 137 -5.35 6.70 -12.38
N PRO A 138 -4.23 6.93 -11.67
CA PRO A 138 -2.95 6.34 -12.04
C PRO A 138 -2.95 4.81 -11.94
N TYR A 139 -3.67 4.24 -10.98
CA TYR A 139 -3.78 2.79 -10.83
C TYR A 139 -4.64 2.17 -11.93
N MET A 140 -5.73 2.84 -12.33
CA MET A 140 -6.52 2.42 -13.48
C MET A 140 -5.70 2.43 -14.78
N LEU A 141 -4.85 3.45 -14.99
CA LEU A 141 -3.93 3.46 -16.12
C LEU A 141 -2.99 2.24 -16.09
N LEU A 142 -2.39 1.93 -14.94
CA LEU A 142 -1.52 0.77 -14.79
C LEU A 142 -2.25 -0.56 -15.00
N VAL A 143 -3.50 -0.67 -14.56
CA VAL A 143 -4.37 -1.83 -14.82
C VAL A 143 -4.63 -1.99 -16.30
N LEU A 144 -5.03 -0.91 -17.00
CA LEU A 144 -5.27 -0.94 -18.44
C LEU A 144 -4.01 -1.30 -19.24
N LEU A 145 -2.86 -0.76 -18.84
CA LEU A 145 -1.57 -1.10 -19.46
C LEU A 145 -1.20 -2.57 -19.24
N ASN A 146 -1.43 -3.12 -18.04
CA ASN A 146 -1.19 -4.53 -17.77
C ASN A 146 -2.15 -5.43 -18.56
N LEU A 147 -3.43 -5.07 -18.65
CA LEU A 147 -4.41 -5.78 -19.49
C LEU A 147 -4.03 -5.75 -20.97
N ALA A 148 -3.57 -4.62 -21.49
CA ALA A 148 -3.06 -4.53 -22.86
C ALA A 148 -1.85 -5.45 -23.06
N GLY A 149 -0.95 -5.53 -22.08
CA GLY A 149 0.19 -6.45 -22.10
C GLY A 149 -0.23 -7.93 -22.13
N VAL A 150 -1.24 -8.31 -21.35
CA VAL A 150 -1.81 -9.68 -21.42
C VAL A 150 -2.36 -9.95 -22.81
N PHE A 151 -3.11 -9.00 -23.38
CA PHE A 151 -3.71 -9.15 -24.70
C PHE A 151 -2.66 -9.31 -25.80
N ASP A 152 -1.64 -8.45 -25.88
CA ASP A 152 -0.55 -8.61 -26.88
C ASP A 152 0.24 -9.91 -26.63
N GLY A 153 0.50 -10.27 -25.37
CA GLY A 153 1.18 -11.51 -25.04
C GLY A 153 0.45 -12.77 -25.51
N VAL A 154 -0.87 -12.83 -25.29
CA VAL A 154 -1.72 -13.94 -25.72
C VAL A 154 -1.86 -13.98 -27.24
N LEU A 155 -2.13 -12.83 -27.88
CA LEU A 155 -2.20 -12.75 -29.34
C LEU A 155 -0.88 -13.11 -30.00
N GLY A 156 0.24 -12.62 -29.47
CA GLY A 156 1.59 -12.91 -29.93
C GLY A 156 1.95 -14.38 -29.78
N ALA A 157 1.53 -15.03 -28.69
CA ALA A 157 1.73 -16.47 -28.49
C ALA A 157 0.91 -17.32 -29.48
N CYS A 158 -0.29 -16.88 -29.87
CA CYS A 158 -1.13 -17.57 -30.84
C CYS A 158 -0.75 -17.28 -32.30
N SER A 159 0.02 -16.22 -32.56
CA SER A 159 0.35 -15.76 -33.91
C SER A 159 1.61 -16.44 -34.44
N THR A 160 1.53 -17.10 -35.59
CA THR A 160 2.70 -17.68 -36.30
C THR A 160 3.66 -16.61 -36.85
N VAL A 161 3.18 -15.38 -37.02
CA VAL A 161 3.91 -14.26 -37.64
C VAL A 161 5.00 -13.68 -36.72
N ARG A 162 4.85 -13.82 -35.39
CA ARG A 162 5.76 -13.23 -34.40
C ARG A 162 6.40 -14.35 -33.56
N PRO A 163 7.61 -14.82 -33.89
CA PRO A 163 8.27 -15.88 -33.12
C PRO A 163 8.77 -15.34 -31.78
N MET A 164 7.86 -15.16 -30.82
CA MET A 164 8.23 -14.87 -29.44
C MET A 164 8.68 -16.15 -28.75
N LYS A 165 9.72 -16.04 -27.92
CA LYS A 165 10.15 -17.16 -27.07
C LYS A 165 9.02 -17.48 -26.09
N VAL A 166 8.28 -18.55 -26.35
CA VAL A 166 7.09 -18.97 -25.58
C VAL A 166 7.33 -18.94 -24.07
N LEU A 167 8.48 -19.46 -23.61
CA LEU A 167 8.84 -19.46 -22.19
C LEU A 167 8.97 -18.04 -21.59
N THR A 168 9.51 -17.08 -22.34
CA THR A 168 9.64 -15.67 -21.89
C THR A 168 8.28 -14.98 -21.82
N VAL A 169 7.38 -15.30 -22.76
CA VAL A 169 5.99 -14.82 -22.72
C VAL A 169 5.29 -15.34 -21.47
N TRP A 170 5.38 -16.64 -21.19
CA TRP A 170 4.77 -17.23 -19.99
C TRP A 170 5.27 -16.62 -18.69
N VAL A 171 6.59 -16.45 -18.53
CA VAL A 171 7.15 -15.81 -17.33
C VAL A 171 6.65 -14.37 -17.18
N SER A 172 6.57 -13.63 -18.30
CA SER A 172 6.06 -12.26 -18.29
C SER A 172 4.57 -12.19 -17.96
N LEU A 173 3.75 -13.10 -18.50
CA LEU A 173 2.32 -13.19 -18.21
C LEU A 173 2.05 -13.56 -16.75
N ILE A 174 2.82 -14.49 -16.16
CA ILE A 174 2.74 -14.82 -14.74
C ILE A 174 3.05 -13.58 -13.89
N TRP A 175 4.07 -12.81 -14.28
CA TRP A 175 4.41 -11.57 -13.58
C TRP A 175 3.32 -10.50 -13.71
N VAL A 176 2.73 -10.34 -14.90
CA VAL A 176 1.60 -9.42 -15.10
C VAL A 176 0.38 -9.84 -14.28
N LEU A 177 0.11 -11.15 -14.17
CA LEU A 177 -0.96 -11.65 -13.32
C LEU A 177 -0.71 -11.31 -11.84
N TYR A 178 0.53 -11.46 -11.37
CA TYR A 178 0.92 -11.03 -10.03
C TYR A 178 0.72 -9.52 -9.83
N ASN A 179 1.15 -8.69 -10.79
CA ASN A 179 0.92 -7.24 -10.78
C ASN A 179 -0.58 -6.91 -10.73
N MET A 180 -1.40 -7.62 -11.50
CA MET A 180 -2.85 -7.43 -11.54
C MET A 180 -3.53 -7.74 -10.21
N ILE A 181 -3.09 -8.76 -9.46
CA ILE A 181 -3.61 -9.06 -8.12
C ILE A 181 -3.32 -7.89 -7.17
N ILE A 182 -2.09 -7.35 -7.19
CA ILE A 182 -1.70 -6.23 -6.32
C ILE A 182 -2.43 -4.95 -6.72
N LEU A 183 -2.50 -4.64 -8.02
CA LEU A 183 -3.23 -3.47 -8.53
C LEU A 183 -4.72 -3.56 -8.23
N GLY A 184 -5.32 -4.76 -8.33
CA GLY A 184 -6.70 -5.01 -7.92
C GLY A 184 -6.93 -4.68 -6.45
N GLY A 185 -6.01 -5.10 -5.57
CA GLY A 185 -6.02 -4.71 -4.15
C GLY A 185 -5.90 -3.19 -3.95
N ALA A 186 -5.03 -2.53 -4.72
CA ALA A 186 -4.85 -1.07 -4.64
C ALA A 186 -6.11 -0.30 -5.07
N VAL A 187 -6.79 -0.77 -6.12
CA VAL A 187 -8.07 -0.20 -6.58
C VAL A 187 -9.19 -0.49 -5.58
N ALA A 188 -9.24 -1.69 -4.99
CA ALA A 188 -10.24 -2.03 -3.98
C ALA A 188 -10.14 -1.13 -2.73
N VAL A 189 -8.92 -0.80 -2.28
CA VAL A 189 -8.69 0.11 -1.14
C VAL A 189 -9.07 1.56 -1.46
N SER A 190 -9.13 1.94 -2.74
CA SER A 190 -9.55 3.30 -3.14
C SER A 190 -11.06 3.53 -3.10
N VAL A 191 -11.85 2.48 -2.83
CA VAL A 191 -13.26 2.61 -2.53
C VAL A 191 -13.38 3.13 -1.10
N GLU A 192 -13.77 4.38 -0.94
CA GLU A 192 -13.92 4.97 0.39
C GLU A 192 -15.17 4.41 1.05
N ALA A 193 -14.96 3.67 2.14
CA ALA A 193 -16.05 3.16 2.95
C ALA A 193 -16.82 4.34 3.57
N ARG A 194 -18.15 4.22 3.56
CA ARG A 194 -19.06 5.22 4.10
C ARG A 194 -18.67 5.62 5.54
N GLN A 195 -18.21 6.85 5.73
CA GLN A 195 -17.82 7.40 7.02
C GLN A 195 -18.75 8.56 7.42
N ILE A 196 -19.83 8.20 8.09
CA ILE A 196 -20.89 9.13 8.56
C ILE A 196 -20.52 9.79 9.90
N ARG A 197 -19.46 9.34 10.58
CA ARG A 197 -19.11 9.78 11.94
C ARG A 197 -17.83 10.62 11.91
N GLU A 198 -17.91 11.87 12.37
CA GLU A 198 -16.74 12.77 12.47
C GLU A 198 -15.75 12.34 13.55
N ALA A 199 -16.24 11.87 14.71
CA ALA A 199 -15.41 11.51 15.86
C ALA A 199 -15.33 9.98 16.02
N HIS A 200 -14.11 9.46 16.06
CA HIS A 200 -13.85 8.05 16.35
C HIS A 200 -14.33 7.72 17.77
N ARG A 201 -15.13 6.66 17.93
CA ARG A 201 -15.60 6.20 19.24
C ARG A 201 -14.67 5.13 19.77
N VAL A 202 -14.30 5.25 21.04
CA VAL A 202 -13.55 4.22 21.77
C VAL A 202 -14.56 3.36 22.51
N GLU A 203 -14.54 2.06 22.25
CA GLU A 203 -15.34 1.10 23.00
C GLU A 203 -14.78 0.99 24.43
N ILE A 204 -15.65 1.20 25.41
CA ILE A 204 -15.33 1.13 26.84
C ILE A 204 -16.54 0.55 27.56
N ALA A 205 -16.32 -0.22 28.62
CA ALA A 205 -17.40 -0.71 29.48
C ALA A 205 -17.18 -0.15 30.88
N MET A 206 -17.78 1.01 31.17
CA MET A 206 -17.67 1.64 32.48
C MET A 206 -19.04 1.89 33.10
N PRO A 207 -19.23 1.61 34.41
CA PRO A 207 -20.44 1.99 35.12
C PRO A 207 -20.61 3.52 35.09
N ALA A 208 -21.80 3.97 34.73
CA ALA A 208 -22.16 5.37 34.67
C ALA A 208 -23.60 5.56 35.19
N ALA A 209 -24.02 6.81 35.35
CA ALA A 209 -25.40 7.14 35.69
C ALA A 209 -25.86 8.35 34.88
N ILE A 210 -27.08 8.28 34.35
CA ILE A 210 -27.72 9.38 33.63
C ILE A 210 -28.55 10.17 34.62
N ALA A 211 -28.21 11.45 34.80
CA ALA A 211 -29.00 12.40 35.56
C ALA A 211 -30.20 12.86 34.71
N ARG A 212 -31.42 12.64 35.19
CA ARG A 212 -32.63 13.24 34.60
C ARG A 212 -32.86 14.64 35.17
N GLU A 213 -33.60 15.46 34.43
CA GLU A 213 -34.03 16.79 34.88
C GLU A 213 -34.81 16.74 36.21
N ASP A 214 -35.51 15.64 36.47
CA ASP A 214 -36.24 15.37 37.72
C ASP A 214 -35.33 15.03 38.92
N GLY A 215 -34.00 15.04 38.75
CA GLY A 215 -33.01 14.73 39.81
C GLY A 215 -32.77 13.23 40.06
N HIS A 216 -33.51 12.34 39.40
CA HIS A 216 -33.29 10.90 39.49
C HIS A 216 -32.06 10.46 38.68
N MET A 217 -31.22 9.62 39.29
CA MET A 217 -30.04 9.01 38.66
C MET A 217 -30.37 7.60 38.19
N LEU A 218 -30.27 7.34 36.88
CA LEU A 218 -30.48 6.02 36.30
C LEU A 218 -29.14 5.32 36.07
N PRO A 219 -28.87 4.17 36.70
CA PRO A 219 -27.63 3.43 36.46
C PRO A 219 -27.60 2.91 35.03
N CYS A 220 -26.47 3.09 34.36
CA CYS A 220 -26.24 2.60 33.00
C CYS A 220 -24.80 2.13 32.84
N THR A 221 -24.51 1.47 31.72
CA THR A 221 -23.13 1.18 31.32
C THR A 221 -22.81 2.01 30.09
N LEU A 222 -21.76 2.81 30.19
CA LEU A 222 -21.21 3.52 29.05
C LEU A 222 -20.46 2.48 28.20
N ARG A 223 -20.87 2.36 26.93
CA ARG A 223 -20.39 1.37 25.94
C ARG A 223 -19.37 1.94 24.97
N ASP A 224 -19.50 3.23 24.68
CA ASP A 224 -18.58 3.94 23.83
C ASP A 224 -18.55 5.44 24.17
N TYR A 225 -17.44 6.09 23.84
CA TYR A 225 -17.23 7.52 24.05
C TYR A 225 -16.54 8.13 22.82
N SER A 226 -16.95 9.34 22.44
CA SER A 226 -16.18 10.24 21.59
C SER A 226 -16.39 11.70 21.96
N ASP A 227 -15.61 12.59 21.35
CA ASP A 227 -15.77 14.04 21.48
C ASP A 227 -17.18 14.53 21.09
N GLY A 228 -17.88 13.77 20.24
CA GLY A 228 -19.24 14.05 19.78
C GLY A 228 -20.35 13.43 20.64
N GLY A 229 -20.02 12.71 21.73
CA GLY A 229 -20.99 12.17 22.67
C GLY A 229 -20.71 10.74 23.11
N VAL A 230 -21.64 10.16 23.86
CA VAL A 230 -21.48 8.86 24.53
C VAL A 230 -22.58 7.89 24.16
N GLY A 231 -22.24 6.62 24.01
CA GLY A 231 -23.19 5.52 23.91
C GLY A 231 -23.45 4.95 25.30
N ALA A 232 -24.66 5.10 25.82
CA ALA A 232 -25.08 4.48 27.07
C ALA A 232 -26.07 3.35 26.79
N GLY A 233 -25.84 2.20 27.41
CA GLY A 233 -26.71 1.03 27.34
C GLY A 233 -27.23 0.61 28.72
N ASP A 234 -28.26 -0.23 28.73
CA ASP A 234 -28.86 -0.75 29.96
C ASP A 234 -27.83 -1.59 30.75
N ALA A 235 -27.76 -1.36 32.07
CA ALA A 235 -26.84 -2.03 32.98
C ALA A 235 -27.08 -3.56 33.04
N ARG A 236 -28.26 -4.02 32.62
CA ARG A 236 -28.65 -5.45 32.61
C ARG A 236 -28.32 -6.19 31.31
N ALA A 237 -28.03 -5.48 30.21
CA ALA A 237 -27.86 -6.10 28.90
C ALA A 237 -26.44 -6.67 28.65
N GLY A 238 -25.50 -6.53 29.59
CA GLY A 238 -24.15 -7.08 29.51
C GLY A 238 -23.99 -8.50 30.09
N CYS A 239 -25.02 -9.06 30.72
CA CYS A 239 -24.96 -10.39 31.35
C CYS A 239 -25.51 -11.53 30.49
N ALA A 240 -26.00 -11.28 29.27
CA ALA A 240 -26.71 -12.28 28.45
C ALA A 240 -26.00 -12.67 27.14
N ALA A 241 -24.74 -12.28 26.93
CA ALA A 241 -23.95 -12.67 25.76
C ALA A 241 -22.59 -13.21 26.22
N GLY A 242 -22.63 -14.39 26.84
CA GLY A 242 -21.45 -15.05 27.40
C GLY A 242 -21.77 -16.41 27.99
N GLU A 243 -22.45 -17.26 27.21
CA GLU A 243 -22.40 -18.72 27.31
C GLU A 243 -22.19 -19.30 25.91
#